data_AF-A0A936K2Z6-F1
#
_entry.id   AF-A0A936K2Z6-F1
#
_cell.length_a   1.000
_cell.length_b   1.000
_cell.length_c   1.000
_cell.angle_alpha   90.00
_cell.angle_beta   90.00
_cell.angle_gamma   90.00
#
_symmetry.space_group_name_H-M   'P 1'
#
loop_
_entity.id
_entity.type
_entity.pdbx_description
1 polymer ?
#
loop_
_entity_poly.entity_id
_entity_poly.type
_entity_poly.pdbx_seq_one_letter_code
_entity_poly.pdbx_strand_id
1 'polypeptide(L)'
;MNTISLSSMIPMLALVMAFNSTAQTSARKSDPKPSTVKPIEATPTLADAKTPSPNFSPVYFNPNESPLAYLANDPLKVYAWIEARTESVPGKPDQYSTTEERQKYEVALAERMKEVQPIPIVGPCQKKYDPDQQSFEIKVLLSSIKDYSLKSPNPEALNLRRLTLTQANVQRDTYTAQNAYGATTEVSRTKSDDYVLVFPAGASNEPTSVLVSGNASTSVRLPYRYSFNFLTLSAKLPPAEARENDKQIVCMYIFSLEPPYAFKFREREMPTRDLPYERSSNGFALFGRLDQVAVINKASGQVYDQAARSK
;
A
#
# COMPACT_ATOMS: atom_id res chain seq x y z
N MET A 1 -15.85 32.13 59.42
CA MET A 1 -17.12 31.40 59.24
C MET A 1 -17.09 30.73 57.87
N ASN A 2 -17.20 29.41 57.89
CA ASN A 2 -17.59 28.41 56.88
C ASN A 2 -16.93 28.32 55.48
N THR A 3 -16.20 27.21 55.37
CA THR A 3 -15.87 26.27 54.28
C THR A 3 -16.95 25.96 53.23
N ILE A 4 -16.55 25.57 51.99
CA ILE A 4 -16.53 24.19 51.43
C ILE A 4 -15.97 24.18 49.97
N SER A 5 -15.31 23.08 49.63
CA SER A 5 -14.62 22.65 48.39
C SER A 5 -15.56 21.96 47.37
N LEU A 6 -15.28 21.99 46.06
CA LEU A 6 -15.03 20.78 45.22
C LEU A 6 -14.80 21.05 43.70
N SER A 7 -13.74 20.41 43.20
CA SER A 7 -13.44 19.80 41.89
C SER A 7 -14.21 20.15 40.60
N SER A 8 -13.42 20.52 39.59
CA SER A 8 -13.75 20.56 38.16
C SER A 8 -13.28 19.28 37.43
N MET A 9 -14.20 18.61 36.72
CA MET A 9 -13.88 17.60 35.69
C MET A 9 -14.62 17.96 34.39
N ILE A 10 -13.86 17.96 33.30
CA ILE A 10 -14.27 18.26 31.92
C ILE A 10 -14.84 16.98 31.29
N PRO A 11 -16.03 17.01 30.64
CA PRO A 11 -16.55 15.85 29.94
C PRO A 11 -15.96 15.71 28.53
N MET A 12 -15.62 14.47 28.19
CA MET A 12 -15.22 13.99 26.87
C MET A 12 -16.42 13.97 25.92
N LEU A 13 -16.26 14.55 24.73
CA LEU A 13 -17.23 14.59 23.65
C LEU A 13 -17.22 13.24 22.91
N ALA A 14 -18.31 12.47 23.01
CA ALA A 14 -18.57 11.30 22.18
C ALA A 14 -19.28 11.73 20.89
N LEU A 15 -18.68 11.46 19.73
CA LEU A 15 -19.33 11.66 18.43
C LEU A 15 -20.02 10.35 18.01
N VAL A 16 -21.34 10.40 17.99
CA VAL A 16 -22.26 9.32 17.61
C VAL A 16 -22.27 9.19 16.08
N MET A 17 -21.98 7.99 15.54
CA MET A 17 -22.39 7.63 14.18
C MET A 17 -23.70 6.85 14.26
N ALA A 18 -24.78 7.46 13.77
CA ALA A 18 -26.08 6.83 13.59
C ALA A 18 -26.08 6.02 12.27
N PHE A 19 -26.31 4.70 12.37
CA PHE A 19 -26.79 3.89 11.26
C PHE A 19 -28.26 3.58 11.50
N ASN A 20 -29.13 4.06 10.62
CA ASN A 20 -30.53 3.68 10.58
C ASN A 20 -30.66 2.25 10.04
N SER A 21 -31.00 1.30 10.93
CA SER A 21 -31.52 0.00 10.54
C SER A 21 -33.00 -0.08 10.93
N THR A 22 -33.89 0.08 9.96
CA THR A 22 -35.30 -0.29 10.11
C THR A 22 -35.45 -1.78 9.85
N ALA A 23 -35.56 -2.56 10.93
CA ALA A 23 -36.09 -3.91 10.89
C ALA A 23 -37.62 -3.83 10.99
N GLN A 24 -38.34 -4.44 10.03
CA GLN A 24 -39.75 -4.80 10.19
C GLN A 24 -39.90 -6.32 10.08
N THR A 25 -40.65 -6.85 11.04
CA THR A 25 -40.86 -8.24 11.39
C THR A 25 -41.84 -9.00 10.48
N SER A 26 -41.41 -10.19 10.07
CA SER A 26 -42.11 -11.50 9.99
C SER A 26 -43.63 -11.58 9.72
N ALA A 27 -44.00 -12.35 8.70
CA ALA A 27 -45.17 -13.23 8.71
C ALA A 27 -44.92 -14.50 7.87
N ARG A 28 -45.13 -15.67 8.50
CA ARG A 28 -45.05 -17.03 7.92
C ARG A 28 -46.18 -17.30 6.90
N LYS A 29 -45.88 -18.03 5.81
CA LYS A 29 -46.62 -19.25 5.40
C LYS A 29 -45.98 -20.02 4.23
N SER A 30 -46.09 -21.35 4.36
CA SER A 30 -46.07 -22.45 3.38
C SER A 30 -44.77 -22.85 2.65
N ASP A 31 -44.28 -24.04 3.01
CA ASP A 31 -43.44 -24.94 2.20
C ASP A 31 -44.15 -25.35 0.89
N PRO A 32 -43.37 -25.68 -0.16
CA PRO A 32 -43.44 -27.04 -0.67
C PRO A 32 -42.08 -27.71 -0.98
N LYS A 33 -42.16 -29.05 -0.96
CA LYS A 33 -41.19 -30.14 -1.17
C LYS A 33 -39.99 -29.95 -2.13
N PRO A 34 -38.92 -30.76 -1.93
CA PRO A 34 -37.62 -30.58 -2.57
C PRO A 34 -37.59 -31.12 -4.00
N SER A 35 -37.21 -30.26 -4.95
CA SER A 35 -36.84 -30.68 -6.31
C SER A 35 -35.34 -31.01 -6.33
N THR A 36 -35.04 -32.26 -6.64
CA THR A 36 -33.69 -32.80 -6.79
C THR A 36 -33.08 -32.26 -8.08
N VAL A 37 -32.30 -31.18 -7.98
CA VAL A 37 -31.42 -30.71 -9.06
C VAL A 37 -29.99 -31.09 -8.69
N LYS A 38 -29.41 -31.97 -9.51
CA LYS A 38 -27.99 -32.38 -9.43
C LYS A 38 -27.09 -31.14 -9.43
N PRO A 39 -26.01 -31.08 -8.63
CA PRO A 39 -24.99 -30.06 -8.79
C PRO A 39 -24.33 -30.26 -10.15
N ILE A 40 -24.52 -29.29 -11.05
CA ILE A 40 -23.61 -29.13 -12.18
C ILE A 40 -22.31 -28.64 -11.55
N GLU A 41 -21.30 -29.47 -11.68
CA GLU A 41 -19.91 -29.22 -11.33
C GLU A 41 -19.44 -28.00 -12.15
N ALA A 42 -19.66 -26.81 -11.61
CA ALA A 42 -19.02 -25.59 -12.11
C ALA A 42 -17.57 -25.67 -11.66
N THR A 43 -16.74 -26.32 -12.48
CA THR A 43 -15.30 -26.17 -12.43
C THR A 43 -15.01 -24.66 -12.38
N PRO A 44 -14.37 -24.14 -11.33
CA PRO A 44 -13.90 -22.77 -11.39
C PRO A 44 -12.86 -22.75 -12.50
N THR A 45 -13.19 -22.15 -13.63
CA THR A 45 -12.18 -21.64 -14.57
C THR A 45 -11.25 -20.78 -13.73
N LEU A 46 -10.08 -21.34 -13.45
CA LEU A 46 -8.89 -20.60 -13.08
C LEU A 46 -8.83 -19.43 -14.05
N ALA A 47 -9.15 -18.24 -13.56
CA ALA A 47 -8.81 -17.03 -14.28
C ALA A 47 -7.30 -17.11 -14.43
N ASP A 48 -6.85 -17.37 -15.66
CA ASP A 48 -5.46 -17.41 -16.01
C ASP A 48 -4.78 -16.21 -15.37
N ALA A 49 -3.81 -16.50 -14.50
CA ALA A 49 -2.78 -15.55 -14.18
C ALA A 49 -2.23 -15.08 -15.53
N LYS A 50 -2.64 -13.87 -15.94
CA LYS A 50 -2.25 -13.28 -17.22
C LYS A 50 -0.75 -13.43 -17.32
N THR A 51 -0.31 -14.36 -18.15
CA THR A 51 1.09 -14.54 -18.52
C THR A 51 1.56 -13.15 -18.95
N PRO A 52 2.67 -12.62 -18.40
CA PRO A 52 3.14 -11.30 -18.80
C PRO A 52 3.30 -11.30 -20.31
N SER A 53 2.70 -10.29 -20.96
CA SER A 53 2.88 -10.08 -22.40
C SER A 53 4.38 -10.13 -22.70
N PRO A 54 4.85 -10.94 -23.66
CA PRO A 54 6.28 -11.20 -23.88
C PRO A 54 7.10 -9.95 -24.24
N ASN A 55 6.46 -8.78 -24.43
CA ASN A 55 7.09 -7.54 -24.89
C ASN A 55 6.97 -6.35 -23.93
N PHE A 56 6.59 -6.53 -22.65
CA PHE A 56 6.58 -5.39 -21.73
C PHE A 56 8.01 -4.94 -21.37
N SER A 57 8.25 -3.63 -21.40
CA SER A 57 9.40 -2.96 -20.80
C SER A 57 8.93 -1.65 -20.19
N PRO A 58 9.40 -1.28 -18.99
CA PRO A 58 9.04 -0.01 -18.39
C PRO A 58 9.57 1.17 -19.22
N VAL A 59 8.78 2.24 -19.27
CA VAL A 59 9.22 3.55 -19.75
C VAL A 59 10.04 4.19 -18.64
N TYR A 60 11.30 4.53 -18.93
CA TYR A 60 12.19 5.18 -17.97
C TYR A 60 11.91 6.67 -17.82
N PHE A 61 12.29 7.21 -16.67
CA PHE A 61 12.09 8.62 -16.37
C PHE A 61 12.90 9.50 -17.31
N ASN A 62 12.20 10.40 -17.99
CA ASN A 62 12.75 11.53 -18.73
C ASN A 62 12.03 12.81 -18.28
N PRO A 63 12.75 13.83 -17.79
CA PRO A 63 12.13 15.06 -17.27
C PRO A 63 11.36 15.86 -18.33
N ASN A 64 11.61 15.61 -19.63
CA ASN A 64 10.94 16.30 -20.73
C ASN A 64 9.71 15.53 -21.27
N GLU A 65 9.47 14.31 -20.78
CA GLU A 65 8.36 13.46 -21.24
C GLU A 65 7.08 13.80 -20.48
N SER A 66 5.93 13.71 -21.16
CA SER A 66 4.63 13.91 -20.51
C SER A 66 4.38 12.83 -19.45
N PRO A 67 3.83 13.17 -18.27
CA PRO A 67 3.43 12.18 -17.27
C PRO A 67 2.48 11.10 -17.79
N LEU A 68 1.73 11.39 -18.86
CA LEU A 68 0.82 10.44 -19.50
C LEU A 68 1.55 9.22 -20.08
N ALA A 69 2.81 9.37 -20.54
CA ALA A 69 3.60 8.27 -21.06
C ALA A 69 3.83 7.17 -20.01
N TYR A 70 3.91 7.56 -18.73
CA TYR A 70 4.16 6.65 -17.62
C TYR A 70 2.92 5.89 -17.14
N LEU A 71 1.73 6.18 -17.68
CA LEU A 71 0.53 5.37 -17.42
C LEU A 71 0.67 3.93 -17.95
N ALA A 72 1.60 3.70 -18.88
CA ALA A 72 1.97 2.37 -19.36
C ALA A 72 2.69 1.51 -18.30
N ASN A 73 3.33 2.15 -17.30
CA ASN A 73 4.07 1.48 -16.22
C ASN A 73 3.12 0.94 -15.15
N ASP A 74 2.30 -0.05 -15.54
CA ASP A 74 1.43 -0.77 -14.62
C ASP A 74 2.24 -1.49 -13.52
N PRO A 75 1.92 -1.30 -12.23
CA PRO A 75 2.72 -1.85 -11.12
C PRO A 75 2.93 -3.37 -11.19
N LEU A 76 1.93 -4.14 -11.64
CA LEU A 76 2.04 -5.60 -11.72
C LEU A 76 3.02 -5.99 -12.83
N LYS A 77 2.91 -5.35 -14.00
CA LYS A 77 3.83 -5.60 -15.12
C LYS A 77 5.25 -5.17 -14.80
N VAL A 78 5.42 -4.02 -14.15
CA VAL A 78 6.75 -3.55 -13.72
C VAL A 78 7.36 -4.55 -12.74
N TYR A 79 6.62 -4.99 -11.72
CA TYR A 79 7.11 -6.00 -10.79
C TYR A 79 7.48 -7.30 -11.49
N ALA A 80 6.59 -7.86 -12.32
CA ALA A 80 6.83 -9.11 -13.04
C ALA A 80 8.06 -9.01 -13.96
N TRP A 81 8.28 -7.85 -14.60
CA TRP A 81 9.45 -7.62 -15.45
C TRP A 81 10.75 -7.55 -14.66
N ILE A 82 10.75 -6.88 -13.50
CA ILE A 82 11.90 -6.85 -12.60
C ILE A 82 12.17 -8.24 -12.04
N GLU A 83 11.14 -8.93 -11.56
CA GLU A 83 11.26 -10.29 -11.06
C GLU A 83 11.88 -11.22 -12.10
N ALA A 84 11.35 -11.24 -13.34
CA ALA A 84 11.91 -12.04 -14.42
C ALA A 84 13.38 -11.71 -14.73
N ARG A 85 13.77 -10.42 -14.66
CA ARG A 85 15.19 -10.03 -14.79
C ARG A 85 16.04 -10.56 -13.64
N THR A 86 15.57 -10.46 -12.41
CA THR A 86 16.30 -10.97 -11.24
C THR A 86 16.41 -12.50 -11.24
N GLU A 87 15.35 -13.22 -11.64
CA GLU A 87 15.32 -14.67 -11.72
C GLU A 87 16.16 -15.23 -12.88
N SER A 88 16.42 -14.42 -13.92
CA SER A 88 17.31 -14.80 -15.03
C SER A 88 18.79 -14.91 -14.63
N VAL A 89 19.17 -14.38 -13.46
CA VAL A 89 20.54 -14.49 -12.94
C VAL A 89 20.70 -15.84 -12.23
N PRO A 90 21.59 -16.74 -12.71
CA PRO A 90 21.75 -18.06 -12.12
C PRO A 90 22.45 -17.99 -10.76
N GLY A 91 22.26 -19.04 -9.94
CA GLY A 91 23.01 -19.19 -8.68
C GLY A 91 22.50 -18.33 -7.52
N LYS A 92 21.18 -18.14 -7.43
CA LYS A 92 20.55 -17.43 -6.31
C LYS A 92 21.03 -18.00 -4.97
N PRO A 93 21.63 -17.18 -4.08
CA PRO A 93 22.18 -17.68 -2.84
C PRO A 93 21.11 -18.22 -1.90
N ASP A 94 21.49 -19.26 -1.20
CA ASP A 94 20.72 -19.88 -0.12
C ASP A 94 21.50 -19.87 1.20
N GLN A 95 21.02 -20.62 2.18
CA GLN A 95 21.66 -20.74 3.48
C GLN A 95 23.01 -21.47 3.45
N TYR A 96 23.28 -22.26 2.41
CA TYR A 96 24.51 -23.05 2.26
C TYR A 96 25.56 -22.36 1.38
N SER A 97 25.16 -21.34 0.63
CA SER A 97 26.05 -20.57 -0.22
C SER A 97 27.18 -19.91 0.57
N THR A 98 28.38 -19.97 0.03
CA THR A 98 29.58 -19.32 0.56
C THR A 98 29.52 -17.80 0.39
N THR A 99 30.38 -17.08 1.09
CA THR A 99 30.53 -15.62 0.92
C THR A 99 30.92 -15.26 -0.52
N GLU A 100 31.80 -16.04 -1.14
CA GLU A 100 32.25 -15.80 -2.52
C GLU A 100 31.12 -16.02 -3.54
N GLU A 101 30.30 -17.06 -3.36
CA GLU A 101 29.13 -17.31 -4.22
C GLU A 101 28.08 -16.21 -4.10
N ARG A 102 27.84 -15.71 -2.87
CA ARG A 102 26.97 -14.55 -2.63
C ARG A 102 27.47 -13.32 -3.36
N GLN A 103 28.76 -13.01 -3.25
CA GLN A 103 29.36 -11.87 -3.93
C GLN A 103 29.30 -12.01 -5.46
N LYS A 104 29.59 -13.20 -6.01
CA LYS A 104 29.48 -13.45 -7.46
C LYS A 104 28.06 -13.22 -7.96
N TYR A 105 27.06 -13.71 -7.22
CA TYR A 105 25.65 -13.48 -7.55
C TYR A 105 25.28 -12.00 -7.47
N GLU A 106 25.69 -11.29 -6.41
CA GLU A 106 25.42 -9.86 -6.25
C GLU A 106 26.00 -9.03 -7.39
N VAL A 107 27.23 -9.34 -7.83
CA VAL A 107 27.86 -8.69 -8.98
C VAL A 107 27.09 -8.98 -10.27
N ALA A 108 26.74 -10.25 -10.53
CA ALA A 108 25.99 -10.63 -11.72
C ALA A 108 24.59 -9.96 -11.75
N LEU A 109 23.94 -9.86 -10.58
CA LEU A 109 22.67 -9.17 -10.43
C LEU A 109 22.80 -7.67 -10.69
N ALA A 110 23.84 -7.04 -10.15
CA ALA A 110 24.12 -5.62 -10.39
C ALA A 110 24.40 -5.34 -11.87
N GLU A 111 25.16 -6.20 -12.55
CA GLU A 111 25.41 -6.10 -14.00
C GLU A 111 24.11 -6.24 -14.79
N ARG A 112 23.25 -7.21 -14.45
CA ARG A 112 21.95 -7.40 -15.10
C ARG A 112 21.02 -6.20 -14.95
N MET A 113 21.15 -5.48 -13.84
CA MET A 113 20.31 -4.34 -13.48
C MET A 113 20.93 -2.99 -13.84
N LYS A 114 22.17 -2.95 -14.32
CA LYS A 114 22.94 -1.71 -14.59
C LYS A 114 22.25 -0.75 -15.56
N GLU A 115 21.53 -1.28 -16.53
CA GLU A 115 20.81 -0.50 -17.56
C GLU A 115 19.44 0.01 -17.08
N VAL A 116 18.97 -0.44 -15.92
CA VAL A 116 17.65 -0.07 -15.41
C VAL A 116 17.74 1.33 -14.80
N GLN A 117 17.18 2.30 -15.52
CA GLN A 117 17.06 3.69 -15.09
C GLN A 117 15.85 3.87 -14.16
N PRO A 118 15.70 5.03 -13.48
CA PRO A 118 14.55 5.29 -12.61
C PRO A 118 13.22 5.07 -13.35
N ILE A 119 12.28 4.41 -12.70
CA ILE A 119 10.98 4.04 -13.28
C ILE A 119 9.89 4.88 -12.61
N PRO A 120 9.17 5.74 -13.36
CA PRO A 120 8.00 6.43 -12.86
C PRO A 120 6.81 5.47 -12.80
N ILE A 121 6.15 5.40 -11.65
CA ILE A 121 4.97 4.55 -11.46
C ILE A 121 3.84 5.42 -10.92
N VAL A 122 2.70 5.40 -11.59
CA VAL A 122 1.50 6.11 -11.15
C VAL A 122 0.73 5.23 -10.18
N GLY A 123 0.37 5.79 -9.03
CA GLY A 123 -0.35 5.08 -7.99
C GLY A 123 -1.33 5.96 -7.21
N PRO A 124 -2.08 5.34 -6.29
CA PRO A 124 -3.10 6.02 -5.52
C PRO A 124 -2.48 6.93 -4.47
N CYS A 125 -3.13 8.06 -4.24
CA CYS A 125 -2.88 8.88 -3.06
C CYS A 125 -4.19 9.41 -2.50
N GLN A 126 -4.17 9.71 -1.20
CA GLN A 126 -5.31 10.31 -0.52
C GLN A 126 -5.36 11.79 -0.84
N LYS A 127 -6.57 12.32 -0.98
CA LYS A 127 -6.78 13.73 -1.27
C LYS A 127 -7.94 14.26 -0.46
N LYS A 128 -7.80 15.48 0.02
CA LYS A 128 -8.84 16.21 0.73
C LYS A 128 -8.83 17.64 0.23
N TYR A 129 -9.95 18.12 -0.30
CA TYR A 129 -10.06 19.50 -0.74
C TYR A 129 -10.36 20.42 0.46
N ASP A 130 -9.59 21.49 0.57
CA ASP A 130 -9.83 22.62 1.47
C ASP A 130 -10.41 23.78 0.65
N PRO A 131 -11.71 24.13 0.84
CA PRO A 131 -12.35 25.19 0.09
C PRO A 131 -11.84 26.59 0.45
N ASP A 132 -11.34 26.80 1.67
CA ASP A 132 -10.83 28.08 2.14
C ASP A 132 -9.44 28.35 1.55
N GLN A 133 -8.61 27.31 1.46
CA GLN A 133 -7.28 27.39 0.83
C GLN A 133 -7.31 27.19 -0.68
N GLN A 134 -8.45 26.80 -1.26
CA GLN A 134 -8.62 26.44 -2.67
C GLN A 134 -7.54 25.46 -3.15
N SER A 135 -7.36 24.37 -2.40
CA SER A 135 -6.33 23.38 -2.70
C SER A 135 -6.70 21.99 -2.21
N PHE A 136 -6.16 20.97 -2.86
CA PHE A 136 -6.15 19.61 -2.32
C PHE A 136 -4.91 19.42 -1.45
N GLU A 137 -5.13 18.97 -0.22
CA GLU A 137 -4.10 18.31 0.59
C GLU A 137 -3.97 16.86 0.08
N ILE A 138 -2.79 16.51 -0.44
CA ILE A 138 -2.48 15.19 -0.98
C ILE A 138 -1.59 14.45 -0.01
N LYS A 139 -2.00 13.24 0.41
CA LYS A 139 -1.25 12.39 1.34
C LYS A 139 -0.93 11.03 0.74
N VAL A 140 0.34 10.64 0.86
CA VAL A 140 0.81 9.29 0.53
C VAL A 140 1.24 8.62 1.82
N LEU A 141 0.57 7.53 2.19
CA LEU A 141 0.90 6.77 3.39
C LEU A 141 2.18 5.95 3.17
N LEU A 142 3.16 6.17 4.03
CA LEU A 142 4.35 5.33 4.18
C LEU A 142 4.19 4.51 5.46
N SER A 143 4.17 3.19 5.33
CA SER A 143 3.98 2.27 6.46
C SER A 143 5.22 1.38 6.66
N SER A 144 5.40 0.83 7.85
CA SER A 144 6.38 -0.24 8.04
C SER A 144 5.91 -1.57 7.45
N ILE A 145 6.86 -2.49 7.23
CA ILE A 145 6.59 -3.90 6.92
C ILE A 145 6.48 -4.66 8.24
N LYS A 146 5.41 -5.43 8.40
CA LYS A 146 5.05 -6.16 9.63
C LYS A 146 5.39 -7.65 9.57
N ASP A 147 6.07 -8.10 8.51
CA ASP A 147 6.51 -9.48 8.37
C ASP A 147 7.76 -9.77 9.22
N TYR A 148 7.57 -10.39 10.37
CA TYR A 148 8.65 -10.79 11.28
C TYR A 148 9.54 -11.92 10.76
N SER A 149 9.06 -12.66 9.75
CA SER A 149 9.80 -13.78 9.17
C SER A 149 10.76 -13.34 8.06
N LEU A 150 10.59 -12.11 7.56
CA LEU A 150 11.46 -11.54 6.52
C LEU A 150 12.82 -11.15 7.11
N LYS A 151 13.87 -11.89 6.70
CA LYS A 151 15.25 -11.65 7.18
C LYS A 151 16.11 -10.83 6.24
N SER A 152 15.82 -10.83 4.94
CA SER A 152 16.61 -10.15 3.92
C SER A 152 15.69 -9.58 2.83
N PRO A 153 15.59 -8.25 2.69
CA PRO A 153 16.18 -7.22 3.55
C PRO A 153 15.52 -7.23 4.95
N ASN A 154 16.26 -6.95 6.02
CA ASN A 154 15.71 -6.88 7.38
C ASN A 154 14.92 -5.56 7.55
N PRO A 155 13.58 -5.60 7.74
CA PRO A 155 12.77 -4.38 7.74
C PRO A 155 13.06 -3.43 8.89
N GLU A 156 13.22 -3.97 10.10
CA GLU A 156 13.41 -3.16 11.31
C GLU A 156 14.82 -2.58 11.36
N ALA A 157 15.85 -3.37 11.01
CA ALA A 157 17.23 -2.91 11.01
C ALA A 157 17.49 -1.79 10.00
N LEU A 158 16.83 -1.84 8.83
CA LEU A 158 16.94 -0.81 7.78
C LEU A 158 15.87 0.28 7.90
N ASN A 159 14.99 0.20 8.90
CA ASN A 159 13.84 1.10 9.08
C ASN A 159 13.07 1.30 7.76
N LEU A 160 12.69 0.20 7.12
CA LEU A 160 12.08 0.23 5.79
C LEU A 160 10.72 0.90 5.80
N ARG A 161 10.46 1.69 4.76
CA ARG A 161 9.17 2.30 4.47
C ARG A 161 8.58 1.64 3.24
N ARG A 162 7.27 1.41 3.30
CA ARG A 162 6.45 0.81 2.26
C ARG A 162 5.40 1.80 1.79
N LEU A 163 5.30 1.92 0.47
CA LEU A 163 4.25 2.64 -0.24
C LEU A 163 3.48 1.65 -1.12
N THR A 164 2.17 1.54 -0.94
CA THR A 164 1.33 0.64 -1.74
C THR A 164 0.91 1.28 -3.05
N LEU A 165 1.29 0.65 -4.16
CA LEU A 165 0.96 1.11 -5.52
C LEU A 165 -0.40 0.59 -5.98
N THR A 166 -0.70 -0.67 -5.71
CA THR A 166 -1.99 -1.29 -6.06
C THR A 166 -2.19 -2.60 -5.30
N GLN A 167 -3.42 -3.09 -5.33
CA GLN A 167 -3.80 -4.39 -4.79
C GLN A 167 -4.46 -5.23 -5.88
N ALA A 168 -4.06 -6.49 -5.99
CA ALA A 168 -4.63 -7.47 -6.89
C ALA A 168 -5.23 -8.65 -6.11
N ASN A 169 -6.01 -9.49 -6.80
CA ASN A 169 -6.56 -10.73 -6.25
C ASN A 169 -7.28 -10.56 -4.91
N VAL A 170 -7.99 -9.44 -4.73
CA VAL A 170 -8.65 -9.10 -3.47
C VAL A 170 -9.85 -10.03 -3.25
N GLN A 171 -9.74 -10.91 -2.25
CA GLN A 171 -10.81 -11.77 -1.80
C GLN A 171 -11.36 -11.25 -0.48
N ARG A 172 -12.69 -11.14 -0.39
CA ARG A 172 -13.39 -10.72 0.81
C ARG A 172 -14.44 -11.75 1.17
N ASP A 173 -14.42 -12.17 2.41
CA ASP A 173 -15.39 -13.10 2.96
C ASP A 173 -15.60 -12.85 4.45
N THR A 174 -16.60 -13.53 5.02
CA THR A 174 -16.88 -13.49 6.45
C THR A 174 -16.87 -14.89 7.01
N TYR A 175 -16.46 -15.03 8.27
CA TYR A 175 -16.52 -16.30 8.99
C TYR A 175 -16.85 -16.05 10.46
N THR A 176 -17.55 -17.00 11.09
CA THR A 176 -17.82 -16.92 12.52
C THR A 176 -16.60 -17.43 13.29
N ALA A 177 -16.01 -16.56 14.12
CA ALA A 177 -14.97 -16.94 15.08
C ALA A 177 -15.59 -17.10 16.47
N GLN A 178 -14.99 -17.98 17.28
CA GLN A 178 -15.37 -18.18 18.67
C GLN A 178 -14.16 -17.92 19.56
N ASN A 179 -14.34 -17.16 20.65
CA ASN A 179 -13.27 -16.96 21.63
C ASN A 179 -13.23 -18.12 22.66
N ALA A 180 -12.23 -18.11 23.54
CA ALA A 180 -12.05 -19.13 24.58
C ALA A 180 -13.22 -19.24 25.59
N TYR A 181 -14.09 -18.22 25.67
CA TYR A 181 -15.27 -18.18 26.55
C TYR A 181 -16.56 -18.58 25.83
N GLY A 182 -16.47 -19.02 24.57
CA GLY A 182 -17.61 -19.47 23.79
C GLY A 182 -18.40 -18.35 23.10
N ALA A 183 -18.01 -17.08 23.24
CA ALA A 183 -18.66 -15.97 22.56
C ALA A 183 -18.30 -15.97 21.08
N THR A 184 -19.31 -15.87 20.21
CA THR A 184 -19.15 -15.84 18.77
C THR A 184 -19.14 -14.41 18.24
N THR A 185 -18.32 -14.17 17.22
CA THR A 185 -18.31 -12.92 16.48
C THR A 185 -18.17 -13.20 14.99
N GLU A 186 -18.81 -12.38 14.17
CA GLU A 186 -18.58 -12.42 12.73
C GLU A 186 -17.28 -11.66 12.43
N VAL A 187 -16.32 -12.34 11.80
CA VAL A 187 -15.05 -11.77 11.40
C VAL A 187 -15.07 -11.50 9.90
N SER A 188 -14.81 -10.26 9.53
CA SER A 188 -14.58 -9.88 8.13
C SER A 188 -13.14 -10.20 7.75
N ARG A 189 -12.94 -11.04 6.73
CA ARG A 189 -11.61 -11.41 6.24
C ARG A 189 -11.35 -10.81 4.87
N THR A 190 -10.15 -10.25 4.70
CA THR A 190 -9.64 -9.78 3.41
C THR A 190 -8.29 -10.42 3.12
N LYS A 191 -8.15 -11.00 1.93
CA LYS A 191 -6.87 -11.48 1.38
C LYS A 191 -6.53 -10.69 0.12
N SER A 192 -5.29 -10.23 -0.02
CA SER A 192 -4.86 -9.48 -1.21
C SER A 192 -3.40 -9.76 -1.59
N ASP A 193 -3.08 -9.46 -2.84
CA ASP A 193 -1.71 -9.34 -3.30
C ASP A 193 -1.37 -7.85 -3.40
N ASP A 194 -0.45 -7.37 -2.58
CA ASP A 194 -0.09 -5.95 -2.49
C ASP A 194 1.20 -5.70 -3.27
N TYR A 195 1.14 -4.82 -4.28
CA TYR A 195 2.32 -4.39 -5.05
C TYR A 195 2.81 -3.07 -4.50
N VAL A 196 4.07 -3.02 -4.09
CA VAL A 196 4.58 -1.96 -3.23
C VAL A 196 5.97 -1.48 -3.63
N LEU A 197 6.26 -0.21 -3.36
CA LEU A 197 7.61 0.33 -3.32
C LEU A 197 8.14 0.25 -1.90
N VAL A 198 9.38 -0.20 -1.74
CA VAL A 198 10.05 -0.31 -0.45
C VAL A 198 11.42 0.34 -0.51
N PHE A 199 11.70 1.19 0.46
CA PHE A 199 12.96 1.92 0.53
C PHE A 199 13.35 2.18 2.00
N PRO A 200 14.64 2.24 2.35
CA PRO A 200 15.05 2.62 3.70
C PRO A 200 14.67 4.07 4.01
N ALA A 201 14.32 4.37 5.25
CA ALA A 201 14.06 5.75 5.67
C ALA A 201 15.32 6.63 5.57
N GLY A 202 15.15 7.91 5.23
CA GLY A 202 16.21 8.92 5.30
C GLY A 202 16.40 9.73 4.02
N ALA A 203 17.07 10.88 4.15
CA ALA A 203 17.19 11.90 3.09
C ALA A 203 17.82 11.39 1.79
N SER A 204 18.69 10.38 1.85
CA SER A 204 19.31 9.76 0.67
C SER A 204 18.33 8.90 -0.14
N ASN A 205 17.19 8.50 0.44
CA ASN A 205 16.30 7.48 -0.11
C ASN A 205 14.87 7.98 -0.34
N GLU A 206 14.51 9.17 0.16
CA GLU A 206 13.15 9.73 -0.01
C GLU A 206 13.10 11.28 0.06
N PRO A 207 12.03 11.91 -0.47
CA PRO A 207 11.79 13.35 -0.36
C PRO A 207 11.41 13.78 1.07
N THR A 208 12.40 14.04 1.92
CA THR A 208 12.16 14.41 3.34
C THR A 208 11.55 15.79 3.53
N SER A 209 11.64 16.68 2.52
CA SER A 209 11.05 18.03 2.55
C SER A 209 9.52 18.03 2.66
N VAL A 210 8.87 16.97 2.20
CA VAL A 210 7.40 16.79 2.24
C VAL A 210 6.99 15.70 3.23
N LEU A 211 7.93 15.20 4.03
CA LEU A 211 7.68 14.12 4.96
C LEU A 211 7.10 14.65 6.28
N VAL A 212 5.96 14.10 6.67
CA VAL A 212 5.26 14.41 7.92
C VAL A 212 5.11 13.14 8.76
N SER A 213 5.53 13.20 10.03
CA SER A 213 5.34 12.09 10.98
C SER A 213 3.85 11.84 11.21
N GLY A 214 3.45 10.57 11.17
CA GLY A 214 2.07 10.17 11.49
C GLY A 214 1.76 10.21 13.00
N ASN A 215 2.78 10.27 13.85
CA ASN A 215 2.61 10.35 15.30
C ASN A 215 2.46 11.82 15.72
N ALA A 216 1.23 12.26 15.93
CA ALA A 216 0.92 13.60 16.45
C ALA A 216 1.38 13.83 17.90
N SER A 217 1.69 12.76 18.64
CA SER A 217 2.18 12.83 20.03
C SER A 217 3.69 12.60 20.06
N THR A 218 4.44 13.66 20.35
CA THR A 218 5.91 13.67 20.46
C THR A 218 6.46 12.89 21.65
N SER A 219 5.61 12.37 22.54
CA SER A 219 6.04 11.73 23.80
C SER A 219 6.10 10.20 23.77
N VAL A 220 5.58 9.53 22.73
CA VAL A 220 5.55 8.07 22.65
C VAL A 220 6.30 7.58 21.42
N ARG A 221 7.47 6.97 21.64
CA ARG A 221 8.21 6.26 20.60
C ARG A 221 7.51 4.93 20.31
N LEU A 222 6.78 4.86 19.21
CA LEU A 222 6.13 3.62 18.78
C LEU A 222 7.16 2.61 18.25
N PRO A 223 6.96 1.30 18.50
CA PRO A 223 7.69 0.23 17.83
C PRO A 223 7.61 0.33 16.31
N TYR A 224 8.64 -0.17 15.60
CA TYR A 224 8.74 -0.11 14.12
C TYR A 224 7.46 -0.58 13.41
N ARG A 225 6.84 -1.67 13.86
CA ARG A 225 5.58 -2.22 13.28
C ARG A 225 4.38 -1.27 13.28
N TYR A 226 4.44 -0.19 14.07
CA TYR A 226 3.42 0.85 14.17
C TYR A 226 3.92 2.19 13.63
N SER A 227 5.12 2.22 13.03
CA SER A 227 5.64 3.40 12.36
C SER A 227 4.87 3.65 11.07
N PHE A 228 4.37 4.87 10.95
CA PHE A 228 3.81 5.38 9.71
C PHE A 228 4.13 6.87 9.56
N ASN A 229 4.29 7.28 8.31
CA ASN A 229 4.54 8.67 7.92
C ASN A 229 3.69 9.00 6.70
N PHE A 230 3.61 10.28 6.37
CA PHE A 230 2.96 10.75 5.16
C PHE A 230 3.95 11.57 4.33
N LEU A 231 3.91 11.41 3.00
CA LEU A 231 4.37 12.47 2.10
C LEU A 231 3.16 13.37 1.83
N THR A 232 3.28 14.65 2.16
CA THR A 232 2.21 15.63 2.02
C THR A 232 2.56 16.65 0.96
N LEU A 233 1.78 16.70 -0.11
CA LEU A 233 1.89 17.68 -1.20
C LEU A 233 0.60 18.49 -1.32
N SER A 234 0.61 19.57 -2.09
CA SER A 234 -0.56 20.42 -2.29
C SER A 234 -0.87 20.65 -3.76
N ALA A 235 -2.11 20.52 -4.18
CA ALA A 235 -2.53 20.90 -5.53
C ALA A 235 -3.48 22.10 -5.46
N LYS A 236 -2.99 23.29 -5.80
CA LYS A 236 -3.78 24.53 -5.79
C LYS A 236 -4.69 24.57 -7.02
N LEU A 237 -5.99 24.53 -6.78
CA LEU A 237 -7.02 24.44 -7.81
C LEU A 237 -8.25 25.22 -7.34
N PRO A 238 -8.76 26.18 -8.13
CA PRO A 238 -10.04 26.83 -7.84
C PRO A 238 -11.19 25.83 -7.72
N PRO A 239 -12.28 26.15 -6.98
CA PRO A 239 -13.37 25.20 -6.72
C PRO A 239 -14.04 24.61 -7.97
N ALA A 240 -14.12 25.35 -9.07
CA ALA A 240 -14.69 24.84 -10.32
C ALA A 240 -13.80 23.74 -10.92
N GLU A 241 -12.51 24.05 -11.10
CA GLU A 241 -11.52 23.11 -11.62
C GLU A 241 -11.33 21.90 -10.71
N ALA A 242 -11.37 22.11 -9.39
CA ALA A 242 -11.27 21.04 -8.41
C ALA A 242 -12.39 20.00 -8.56
N ARG A 243 -13.63 20.43 -8.80
CA ARG A 243 -14.78 19.52 -9.02
C ARG A 243 -14.64 18.71 -10.31
N GLU A 244 -14.12 19.33 -11.35
CA GLU A 244 -13.91 18.68 -12.65
C GLU A 244 -12.75 17.69 -12.62
N ASN A 245 -11.65 18.07 -11.97
CA ASN A 245 -10.40 17.32 -12.00
C ASN A 245 -10.20 16.38 -10.82
N ASP A 246 -11.07 16.38 -9.80
CA ASP A 246 -10.93 15.58 -8.59
C ASP A 246 -10.53 14.13 -8.94
N LYS A 247 -11.33 13.44 -9.76
CA LYS A 247 -11.08 12.02 -10.14
C LYS A 247 -9.79 11.79 -10.96
N GLN A 248 -9.21 12.84 -11.54
CA GLN A 248 -8.01 12.78 -12.36
C GLN A 248 -6.72 13.02 -11.58
N ILE A 249 -6.80 13.57 -10.37
CA ILE A 249 -5.64 13.78 -9.51
C ILE A 249 -5.16 12.44 -8.95
N VAL A 250 -3.91 12.12 -9.25
CA VAL A 250 -3.16 10.93 -8.78
C VAL A 250 -1.72 11.31 -8.45
N CYS A 251 -0.96 10.36 -7.92
CA CYS A 251 0.43 10.55 -7.60
C CYS A 251 1.33 9.70 -8.50
N MET A 252 2.49 10.24 -8.83
CA MET A 252 3.54 9.58 -9.58
C MET A 252 4.78 9.47 -8.72
N TYR A 253 5.40 8.30 -8.75
CA TYR A 253 6.57 7.95 -7.94
C TYR A 253 7.71 7.60 -8.87
N ILE A 254 8.78 8.40 -8.89
CA ILE A 254 9.98 8.13 -9.66
C ILE A 254 10.92 7.33 -8.76
N PHE A 255 11.14 6.07 -9.12
CA PHE A 255 11.78 5.10 -8.26
C PHE A 255 13.05 4.53 -8.89
N SER A 256 14.18 4.68 -8.21
CA SER A 256 15.43 4.01 -8.56
C SER A 256 15.53 2.69 -7.84
N LEU A 257 15.83 1.61 -8.55
CA LEU A 257 15.99 0.30 -7.93
C LEU A 257 17.39 0.13 -7.36
N GLU A 258 17.48 -0.58 -6.25
CA GLU A 258 18.74 -0.99 -5.62
C GLU A 258 18.64 -2.44 -5.15
N PRO A 259 19.77 -3.17 -4.94
CA PRO A 259 19.73 -4.52 -4.42
C PRO A 259 18.91 -4.64 -3.13
N PRO A 260 18.04 -5.65 -2.98
CA PRO A 260 17.88 -6.83 -3.83
C PRO A 260 16.92 -6.66 -5.03
N TYR A 261 16.55 -5.43 -5.39
CA TYR A 261 15.68 -5.01 -6.50
C TYR A 261 14.21 -5.42 -6.37
N ALA A 262 13.94 -6.68 -6.03
CA ALA A 262 12.62 -7.17 -5.70
C ALA A 262 12.68 -8.24 -4.61
N PHE A 263 11.64 -8.29 -3.77
CA PHE A 263 11.46 -9.35 -2.78
C PHE A 263 9.97 -9.56 -2.49
N LYS A 264 9.67 -10.64 -1.77
CA LYS A 264 8.32 -11.00 -1.35
C LYS A 264 8.25 -11.06 0.17
N PHE A 265 7.10 -10.71 0.73
CA PHE A 265 6.82 -10.79 2.16
C PHE A 265 5.36 -11.17 2.41
N ARG A 266 5.01 -11.55 3.63
CA ARG A 266 3.64 -11.87 4.00
C ARG A 266 3.24 -11.15 5.27
N GLU A 267 2.10 -10.48 5.22
CA GLU A 267 1.50 -9.86 6.39
C GLU A 267 0.22 -10.56 6.78
N ARG A 268 0.01 -10.66 8.09
CA ARG A 268 -1.24 -11.15 8.67
C ARG A 268 -1.58 -10.34 9.91
N GLU A 269 -2.74 -9.71 9.88
CA GLU A 269 -3.39 -9.07 11.02
C GLU A 269 -4.54 -9.97 11.46
N MET A 270 -4.42 -10.50 12.67
CA MET A 270 -5.43 -11.37 13.26
C MET A 270 -6.54 -10.54 13.88
N PRO A 271 -7.79 -11.03 13.86
CA PRO A 271 -8.90 -10.34 14.50
C PRO A 271 -8.65 -10.21 16.00
N THR A 272 -9.07 -9.07 16.55
CA THR A 272 -9.12 -8.83 18.00
C THR A 272 -10.56 -8.58 18.42
N ARG A 273 -10.83 -8.53 19.72
CA ARG A 273 -12.18 -8.26 20.24
C ARG A 273 -12.74 -6.94 19.70
N ASP A 274 -11.93 -5.90 19.71
CA ASP A 274 -12.36 -4.54 19.36
C ASP A 274 -12.25 -4.30 17.84
N LEU A 275 -11.51 -5.16 17.12
CA LEU A 275 -11.26 -5.09 15.69
C LEU A 275 -11.50 -6.48 15.07
N PRO A 276 -12.77 -6.87 14.81
CA PRO A 276 -13.15 -8.19 14.33
C PRO A 276 -12.91 -8.32 12.82
N TYR A 277 -11.70 -7.97 12.37
CA TYR A 277 -11.29 -8.14 10.99
C TYR A 277 -9.97 -8.90 10.90
N GLU A 278 -9.89 -9.83 9.96
CA GLU A 278 -8.66 -10.49 9.56
C GLU A 278 -8.18 -9.87 8.24
N ARG A 279 -6.90 -9.50 8.17
CA ARG A 279 -6.27 -9.09 6.92
C ARG A 279 -5.04 -9.94 6.69
N SER A 280 -4.92 -10.49 5.49
CA SER A 280 -3.69 -11.14 5.07
C SER A 280 -3.30 -10.62 3.70
N SER A 281 -2.02 -10.34 3.49
CA SER A 281 -1.54 -9.99 2.16
C SER A 281 -0.20 -10.65 1.82
N ASN A 282 -0.06 -11.00 0.55
CA ASN A 282 1.24 -11.30 -0.04
C ASN A 282 1.79 -10.01 -0.62
N GLY A 283 2.91 -9.54 -0.09
CA GLY A 283 3.60 -8.35 -0.56
C GLY A 283 4.57 -8.69 -1.69
N PHE A 284 4.46 -7.94 -2.80
CA PHE A 284 5.36 -7.97 -3.95
C PHE A 284 6.08 -6.62 -4.00
N ALA A 285 7.30 -6.58 -3.47
CA ALA A 285 8.04 -5.34 -3.24
C ALA A 285 9.08 -5.08 -4.34
N LEU A 286 9.07 -3.87 -4.88
CA LEU A 286 10.22 -3.28 -5.57
C LEU A 286 11.08 -2.54 -4.54
N PHE A 287 12.37 -2.84 -4.49
CA PHE A 287 13.29 -2.27 -3.50
C PHE A 287 14.23 -1.24 -4.13
N GLY A 288 14.48 -0.15 -3.41
CA GLY A 288 15.39 0.90 -3.85
C GLY A 288 15.19 2.23 -3.13
N ARG A 289 15.06 3.31 -3.90
CA ARG A 289 14.95 4.70 -3.42
C ARG A 289 13.84 5.43 -4.16
N LEU A 290 13.10 6.24 -3.41
CA LEU A 290 12.13 7.17 -3.96
C LEU A 290 12.84 8.49 -4.30
N ASP A 291 13.18 8.68 -5.58
CA ASP A 291 13.88 9.88 -6.03
C ASP A 291 12.98 11.10 -6.01
N GLN A 292 11.73 10.94 -6.44
CA GLN A 292 10.77 12.03 -6.52
C GLN A 292 9.33 11.52 -6.41
N VAL A 293 8.47 12.35 -5.81
CA VAL A 293 7.02 12.22 -5.82
C VAL A 293 6.40 13.43 -6.50
N ALA A 294 5.39 13.22 -7.34
CA ALA A 294 4.67 14.30 -8.01
C ALA A 294 3.16 14.07 -7.94
N VAL A 295 2.39 15.15 -7.82
CA VAL A 295 0.94 15.16 -7.96
C VAL A 295 0.61 15.55 -9.39
N ILE A 296 -0.11 14.69 -10.10
CA ILE A 296 -0.39 14.87 -11.53
C ILE A 296 -1.88 14.74 -11.83
N ASN A 297 -2.30 15.34 -12.93
CA ASN A 297 -3.55 15.05 -13.59
C ASN A 297 -3.34 13.93 -14.61
N LYS A 298 -3.92 12.76 -14.39
CA LYS A 298 -3.75 11.61 -15.29
C LYS A 298 -4.46 11.73 -16.64
N ALA A 299 -5.28 12.77 -16.85
CA ALA A 299 -5.95 13.01 -18.12
C ALA A 299 -5.19 14.05 -18.97
N SER A 300 -4.74 15.15 -18.36
CA SER A 300 -4.04 16.23 -19.07
C SER A 300 -2.50 16.12 -19.03
N GLY A 301 -1.94 15.35 -18.09
CA GLY A 301 -0.51 15.30 -17.84
C GLY A 301 0.04 16.50 -17.07
N GLN A 302 -0.82 17.42 -16.60
CA GLN A 302 -0.39 18.55 -15.79
C GLN A 302 0.22 18.06 -14.46
N VAL A 303 1.35 18.64 -14.09
CA VAL A 303 1.98 18.46 -12.77
C VAL A 303 1.57 19.62 -11.87
N TYR A 304 0.95 19.32 -10.73
CA TYR A 304 0.49 20.33 -9.77
C TYR A 304 1.56 20.69 -8.75
N ASP A 305 2.28 19.68 -8.26
CA ASP A 305 3.31 19.81 -7.23
C ASP A 305 4.26 18.61 -7.29
N GLN A 306 5.49 18.79 -6.83
CA GLN A 306 6.49 17.73 -6.82
C GLN A 306 7.58 17.98 -5.77
N ALA A 307 8.12 16.90 -5.23
CA ALA A 307 9.24 16.94 -4.30
C ALA A 307 10.24 15.85 -4.63
N ALA A 308 11.52 16.23 -4.68
CA ALA A 308 12.64 15.32 -4.89
C ALA A 308 13.41 15.08 -3.59
N ARG A 309 14.08 13.94 -3.49
CA ARG A 309 15.02 13.67 -2.42
C ARG A 309 16.22 14.59 -2.48
N SER A 310 16.86 14.80 -1.33
CA SER A 310 18.14 15.50 -1.28
C SER A 310 19.22 14.66 -1.97
N LYS A 311 20.14 15.34 -2.67
CA LYS A 311 21.31 14.69 -3.28
C LYS A 311 22.34 14.33 -2.21
#